data_AF-A0A317Z9U6-F1
#
_entry.id   AF-A0A317Z9U6-F1
#
_cell.length_a   1.000
_cell.length_b   1.000
_cell.length_c   1.000
_cell.angle_alpha   90.00
_cell.angle_beta   90.00
_cell.angle_gamma   90.00
#
_symmetry.space_group_name_H-M   'P 1'
#
loop_
_entity.id
_entity.type
_entity.pdbx_description
1 polymer ?
#
loop_
_entity_poly.entity_id
_entity_poly.type
_entity_poly.pdbx_seq_one_letter_code
_entity_poly.pdbx_strand_id
1 'polypeptide(L)'
;GTQVLQHIDFNAGKIDRQLLQMFEGFSPLITKEITSRRHYMTTQTLPEAFDEVMAETKATPQPVFHKNNETGKEDFYSMKLHQFYDDCVTYDSLHELLDRFYDARGERERVKQRANDLVKLVQQLLQKYQNKLSKLVDEQAGTEEKENQQLYGELITANIYQLKPGDRQLETMNYYTGENVTIPLNPQKSPAENAQYYYKQYN
;
A
#
# COMPACT_ATOMS: atom_id res chain seq x y z
N GLY A 1 13.79 42.34 -15.44
CA GLY A 1 14.66 41.17 -15.50
C GLY A 1 15.92 41.36 -14.67
N THR A 2 16.59 42.51 -14.73
CA THR A 2 17.92 42.71 -14.09
C THR A 2 17.93 42.52 -12.57
N GLN A 3 16.83 42.81 -11.88
CA GLN A 3 16.68 42.58 -10.43
C GLN A 3 16.71 41.09 -10.05
N VAL A 4 16.34 40.19 -10.98
CA VAL A 4 16.36 38.73 -10.75
C VAL A 4 17.78 38.26 -10.44
N LEU A 5 18.80 38.88 -11.02
CA LEU A 5 20.21 38.52 -10.82
C LEU A 5 20.67 38.63 -9.36
N GLN A 6 20.03 39.48 -8.55
CA GLN A 6 20.37 39.67 -7.13
C GLN A 6 20.01 38.44 -6.29
N HIS A 7 19.16 37.57 -6.81
CA HIS A 7 18.58 36.45 -6.09
C HIS A 7 18.99 35.08 -6.65
N ILE A 8 19.88 35.07 -7.64
CA ILE A 8 20.25 33.86 -8.38
C ILE A 8 21.75 33.59 -8.24
N ASP A 9 22.08 32.40 -7.76
CA ASP A 9 23.43 31.85 -7.78
C ASP A 9 23.58 30.90 -8.98
N PHE A 10 24.29 31.37 -10.01
CA PHE A 10 24.56 30.59 -11.22
C PHE A 10 25.49 29.40 -10.96
N ASN A 11 26.35 29.44 -9.93
CA ASN A 11 27.27 28.35 -9.61
C ASN A 11 26.56 27.18 -8.93
N ALA A 12 25.53 27.46 -8.14
CA ALA A 12 24.70 26.42 -7.51
C ALA A 12 23.81 25.66 -8.52
N GLY A 13 23.58 26.23 -9.71
CA GLY A 13 22.73 25.65 -10.75
C GLY A 13 21.25 25.57 -10.34
N LYS A 14 20.43 24.83 -11.11
CA LYS A 14 18.97 24.68 -10.87
C LYS A 14 18.23 26.02 -10.74
N ILE A 15 18.45 26.90 -11.73
CA ILE A 15 17.91 28.26 -11.77
C ILE A 15 16.38 28.26 -11.67
N ASP A 16 15.71 27.28 -12.29
CA ASP A 16 14.25 27.10 -12.22
C ASP A 16 13.72 26.94 -10.78
N ARG A 17 14.46 26.24 -9.92
CA ARG A 17 14.10 26.07 -8.50
C ARG A 17 14.39 27.32 -7.68
N GLN A 18 15.49 28.02 -7.98
CA GLN A 18 15.82 29.26 -7.29
C GLN A 18 14.75 30.34 -7.59
N LEU A 19 14.32 30.45 -8.84
CA LEU A 19 13.20 31.32 -9.23
C LEU A 19 11.91 30.94 -8.50
N LEU A 20 11.61 29.64 -8.37
CA LEU A 20 10.41 29.16 -7.68
C LEU A 20 10.39 29.53 -6.19
N GLN A 21 11.55 29.53 -5.54
CA GLN A 21 11.66 29.84 -4.11
C GLN A 21 11.64 31.34 -3.82
N MET A 22 12.12 32.17 -4.75
CA MET A 22 12.28 33.60 -4.53
C MET A 22 11.04 34.41 -4.92
N PHE A 23 10.32 34.00 -5.96
CA PHE A 23 9.22 34.78 -6.51
C PHE A 23 7.86 34.21 -6.11
N GLU A 24 7.07 35.03 -5.42
CA GLU A 24 5.71 34.67 -5.04
C GLU A 24 4.81 34.49 -6.28
N GLY A 25 3.91 33.51 -6.22
CA GLY A 25 2.98 33.21 -7.32
C GLY A 25 3.61 32.43 -8.48
N PHE A 26 4.90 32.09 -8.42
CA PHE A 26 5.53 31.27 -9.45
C PHE A 26 5.19 29.80 -9.25
N SER A 27 4.99 29.11 -10.36
CA SER A 27 4.80 27.66 -10.43
C SER A 27 6.00 26.98 -11.10
N PRO A 28 6.20 25.67 -10.92
CA PRO A 28 7.23 24.94 -11.65
C PRO A 28 7.12 25.05 -13.17
N LEU A 29 5.90 25.29 -13.70
CA LEU A 29 5.68 25.45 -15.14
C LEU A 29 6.28 26.76 -15.66
N ILE A 30 6.05 27.88 -14.97
CA ILE A 30 6.53 29.19 -15.44
C ILE A 30 8.04 29.34 -15.26
N THR A 31 8.63 28.76 -14.22
CA THR A 31 10.09 28.83 -14.02
C THR A 31 10.86 28.00 -15.03
N LYS A 32 10.32 26.82 -15.38
CA LYS A 32 10.84 26.02 -16.49
C LYS A 32 10.64 26.71 -17.83
N GLU A 33 9.49 27.35 -18.04
CA GLU A 33 9.26 28.13 -19.25
C GLU A 33 10.33 29.22 -19.41
N ILE A 34 10.55 30.05 -18.40
CA ILE A 34 11.60 31.10 -18.40
C ILE A 34 12.97 30.50 -18.74
N THR A 35 13.35 29.42 -18.05
CA THR A 35 14.66 28.79 -18.25
C THR A 35 14.79 28.02 -19.57
N SER A 36 13.68 27.73 -20.25
CA SER A 36 13.66 27.09 -21.57
C SER A 36 13.72 28.08 -22.75
N ARG A 37 13.44 29.36 -22.53
CA ARG A 37 13.43 30.40 -23.59
C ARG A 37 14.80 30.67 -24.20
N ARG A 38 15.89 30.25 -23.56
CA ARG A 38 17.24 30.33 -24.10
C ARG A 38 17.98 29.03 -23.82
N HIS A 39 18.95 28.69 -24.66
CA HIS A 39 19.71 27.45 -24.54
C HIS A 39 20.59 27.41 -23.27
N TYR A 40 21.12 28.57 -22.85
CA TYR A 40 21.88 28.72 -21.62
C TYR A 40 21.39 29.92 -20.82
N MET A 41 21.24 29.74 -19.50
CA MET A 41 20.92 30.80 -18.55
C MET A 41 22.20 31.44 -18.03
N THR A 42 22.39 32.71 -18.35
CA THR A 42 23.54 33.53 -17.94
C THR A 42 23.06 34.84 -17.32
N THR A 43 24.00 35.65 -16.83
CA THR A 43 23.72 36.99 -16.31
C THR A 43 23.10 37.93 -17.35
N GLN A 44 23.25 37.63 -18.64
CA GLN A 44 22.66 38.41 -19.73
C GLN A 44 21.32 37.80 -20.19
N THR A 45 21.28 36.48 -20.39
CA THR A 45 20.12 35.81 -21.02
C THR A 45 18.95 35.59 -20.07
N LEU A 46 19.20 35.42 -18.76
CA LEU A 46 18.13 35.20 -17.78
C LEU A 46 17.21 36.44 -17.63
N PRO A 47 17.73 37.68 -17.46
CA PRO A 47 16.90 38.88 -17.45
C PRO A 47 16.00 39.02 -18.68
N GLU A 48 16.55 38.76 -19.87
CA GLU A 48 15.81 38.85 -21.13
C GLU A 48 14.67 37.83 -21.20
N ALA A 49 14.97 36.57 -20.90
CA ALA A 49 13.98 35.50 -20.88
C ALA A 49 12.88 35.75 -19.84
N PHE A 50 13.26 36.28 -18.68
CA PHE A 50 12.32 36.66 -17.63
C PHE A 50 11.39 37.78 -18.10
N ASP A 51 11.95 38.85 -18.68
CA ASP A 51 11.16 39.99 -19.14
C ASP A 51 10.23 39.62 -20.30
N GLU A 52 10.68 38.76 -21.22
CA GLU A 52 9.86 38.19 -22.30
C GLU A 52 8.64 37.45 -21.75
N VAL A 53 8.86 36.50 -20.83
CA VAL A 53 7.78 35.70 -20.24
C VAL A 53 6.85 36.56 -19.39
N MET A 54 7.37 37.52 -18.63
CA MET A 54 6.54 38.45 -17.84
C MET A 54 5.74 39.44 -18.70
N ALA A 55 6.18 39.72 -19.92
CA ALA A 55 5.40 40.51 -20.87
C ALA A 55 4.23 39.69 -21.43
N GLU A 56 4.46 38.41 -21.76
CA GLU A 56 3.42 37.50 -22.24
C GLU A 56 2.32 37.27 -21.20
N THR A 57 2.67 37.15 -19.91
CA THR A 57 1.66 36.98 -18.84
C THR A 57 0.78 38.21 -18.63
N LYS A 58 1.24 39.40 -19.03
CA LYS A 58 0.47 40.65 -18.97
C LYS A 58 -0.35 40.92 -20.23
N ALA A 59 -0.08 40.19 -21.31
CA ALA A 59 -0.86 40.27 -22.54
C ALA A 59 -2.24 39.62 -22.35
N THR A 60 -3.09 39.71 -23.38
CA THR A 60 -4.37 39.02 -23.38
C THR A 60 -4.13 37.51 -23.23
N PRO A 61 -4.74 36.85 -22.22
CA PRO A 61 -4.50 35.44 -21.98
C PRO A 61 -5.00 34.62 -23.17
N GLN A 62 -4.22 33.60 -23.53
CA GLN A 62 -4.60 32.54 -24.45
C GLN A 62 -4.62 31.23 -23.64
N PRO A 63 -5.78 30.84 -23.10
CA PRO A 63 -5.93 29.61 -22.33
C PRO A 63 -5.54 28.39 -23.19
N VAL A 64 -4.57 27.60 -22.72
CA VAL A 64 -4.09 26.41 -23.44
C VAL A 64 -4.13 25.19 -22.54
N PHE A 65 -4.65 24.10 -23.09
CA PHE A 65 -4.56 22.75 -22.55
C PHE A 65 -3.49 21.96 -23.30
N HIS A 66 -2.62 21.29 -22.56
CA HIS A 66 -1.60 20.39 -23.08
C HIS A 66 -1.85 18.97 -22.56
N LYS A 67 -1.73 18.00 -23.46
CA LYS A 67 -1.77 16.58 -23.11
C LYS A 67 -0.60 15.87 -23.74
N ASN A 68 0.28 15.36 -22.90
CA ASN A 68 1.38 14.53 -23.34
C ASN A 68 0.85 13.13 -23.63
N ASN A 69 0.91 12.71 -24.91
CA ASN A 69 0.34 11.44 -25.35
C ASN A 69 1.11 10.21 -24.86
N GLU A 70 2.41 10.37 -24.54
CA GLU A 70 3.26 9.27 -24.05
C GLU A 70 3.03 8.97 -22.56
N THR A 71 2.95 10.00 -21.74
CA THR A 71 2.81 9.90 -20.27
C THR A 71 1.36 9.98 -19.81
N GLY A 72 0.46 10.46 -20.66
CA GLY A 72 -0.93 10.76 -20.30
C GLY A 72 -1.08 11.95 -19.35
N LYS A 73 0.00 12.72 -19.10
CA LYS A 73 -0.04 13.90 -18.23
C LYS A 73 -0.78 15.03 -18.92
N GLU A 74 -1.64 15.68 -18.15
CA GLU A 74 -2.46 16.80 -18.58
C GLU A 74 -2.03 18.05 -17.79
N ASP A 75 -1.68 19.12 -18.50
CA ASP A 75 -1.27 20.41 -17.95
C ASP A 75 -2.09 21.52 -18.64
N PHE A 76 -2.25 22.66 -17.97
CA PHE A 76 -2.94 23.81 -18.55
C PHE A 76 -2.30 25.11 -18.08
N TYR A 77 -2.44 26.18 -18.86
CA TYR A 77 -1.92 27.50 -18.50
C TYR A 77 -2.68 28.63 -19.21
N SER A 78 -2.48 29.88 -18.78
CA SER A 78 -3.13 31.06 -19.35
C SER A 78 -2.47 31.62 -20.61
N MET A 79 -1.38 31.01 -21.05
CA MET A 79 -0.65 31.34 -22.27
C MET A 79 0.02 30.07 -22.80
N LYS A 80 0.42 30.09 -24.06
CA LYS A 80 1.14 28.98 -24.69
C LYS A 80 2.53 28.83 -24.08
N LEU A 81 2.86 27.65 -23.59
CA LEU A 81 4.18 27.34 -23.04
C LEU A 81 5.03 26.65 -24.10
N HIS A 82 6.22 27.18 -24.39
CA HIS A 82 7.13 26.66 -25.42
C HIS A 82 7.85 25.40 -24.97
N GLN A 83 7.88 25.12 -23.66
CA GLN A 83 8.46 23.88 -23.13
C GLN A 83 7.69 22.61 -23.55
N PHE A 84 6.45 22.74 -24.05
CA PHE A 84 5.65 21.62 -24.53
C PHE A 84 5.72 21.53 -26.06
N TYR A 85 6.13 20.37 -26.57
CA TYR A 85 6.21 20.07 -28.00
C TYR A 85 4.99 19.30 -28.53
N ASP A 86 4.09 18.89 -27.63
CA ASP A 86 2.90 18.09 -27.93
C ASP A 86 1.73 18.92 -28.46
N ASP A 87 0.71 18.23 -28.98
CA ASP A 87 -0.56 18.82 -29.37
C ASP A 87 -1.17 19.66 -28.25
N CYS A 88 -1.61 20.86 -28.61
CA CYS A 88 -2.22 21.81 -27.69
C CYS A 88 -3.59 22.23 -28.20
N VAL A 89 -4.53 22.42 -27.27
CA VAL A 89 -5.89 22.89 -27.57
C VAL A 89 -6.07 24.23 -26.86
N THR A 90 -6.43 25.25 -27.63
CA THR A 90 -6.76 26.58 -27.11
C THR A 90 -8.24 26.69 -26.79
N TYR A 91 -8.57 27.49 -25.79
CA TYR A 91 -9.94 27.76 -25.36
C TYR A 91 -10.23 29.26 -25.41
N ASP A 92 -11.51 29.62 -25.56
CA ASP A 92 -11.93 31.02 -25.64
C ASP A 92 -11.82 31.74 -24.28
N SER A 93 -11.88 30.98 -23.17
CA SER A 93 -11.75 31.52 -21.83
C SER A 93 -11.07 30.56 -20.86
N LEU A 94 -10.47 31.11 -19.79
CA LEU A 94 -9.90 30.33 -18.70
C LEU A 94 -10.99 29.49 -18.00
N HIS A 95 -12.22 29.98 -17.91
CA HIS A 95 -13.32 29.27 -17.26
C HIS A 95 -13.63 27.96 -18.00
N GLU A 96 -13.78 28.01 -19.32
CA GLU A 96 -14.05 26.83 -20.15
C GLU A 96 -12.92 25.80 -20.08
N LEU A 97 -11.66 26.26 -20.09
CA LEU A 97 -10.49 25.41 -19.90
C LEU A 97 -10.52 24.68 -18.55
N LEU A 98 -10.83 25.41 -17.48
CA LEU A 98 -10.88 24.86 -16.12
C LEU A 98 -12.02 23.87 -15.95
N ASP A 99 -13.22 24.20 -16.45
CA ASP A 99 -14.39 23.31 -16.40
C ASP A 99 -14.06 21.98 -17.09
N ARG A 100 -13.57 22.04 -18.34
CA ARG A 100 -13.16 20.84 -19.09
C ARG A 100 -12.08 20.04 -18.35
N PHE A 101 -11.06 20.72 -17.81
CA PHE A 101 -9.95 20.06 -17.12
C PHE A 101 -10.42 19.32 -15.86
N TYR A 102 -11.20 19.98 -15.01
CA TYR A 102 -11.62 19.42 -13.73
C TYR A 102 -12.79 18.44 -13.85
N ASP A 103 -13.66 18.56 -14.85
CA ASP A 103 -14.71 17.55 -15.11
C ASP A 103 -14.10 16.21 -15.50
N ALA A 104 -13.20 16.21 -16.48
CA ALA A 104 -12.54 14.99 -16.93
C ALA A 104 -11.68 14.36 -15.82
N ARG A 105 -11.01 15.18 -15.00
CA ARG A 105 -10.19 14.71 -13.89
C ARG A 105 -11.06 14.20 -12.73
N GLY A 106 -12.15 14.88 -12.40
CA GLY A 106 -13.06 14.53 -11.31
C GLY A 106 -13.67 13.14 -11.49
N GLU A 107 -14.15 12.83 -12.70
CA GLU A 107 -14.68 11.51 -13.02
C GLU A 107 -13.61 10.41 -12.90
N ARG A 108 -12.42 10.64 -13.47
CA ARG A 108 -11.30 9.69 -13.40
C ARG A 108 -10.86 9.45 -11.96
N GLU A 109 -10.73 10.50 -11.15
CA GLU A 109 -10.29 10.37 -9.76
C GLU A 109 -11.35 9.65 -8.90
N ARG A 110 -12.64 9.95 -9.12
CA ARG A 110 -13.75 9.21 -8.47
C ARG A 110 -13.73 7.72 -8.80
N VAL A 111 -13.55 7.36 -10.06
CA VAL A 111 -13.47 5.96 -10.49
C VAL A 111 -12.25 5.28 -9.87
N LYS A 112 -11.08 5.93 -9.92
CA LYS A 112 -9.83 5.42 -9.35
C LYS A 112 -9.94 5.21 -7.84
N GLN A 113 -10.56 6.14 -7.12
CA GLN A 113 -10.76 6.03 -5.68
C GLN A 113 -11.65 4.83 -5.34
N ARG A 114 -12.81 4.69 -6.01
CA ARG A 114 -13.72 3.55 -5.82
C ARG A 114 -13.03 2.21 -6.12
N ALA A 115 -12.23 2.15 -7.18
CA ALA A 115 -11.47 0.95 -7.53
C ALA A 115 -10.45 0.59 -6.43
N ASN A 116 -9.70 1.58 -5.92
CA ASN A 116 -8.74 1.37 -4.84
C ASN A 116 -9.41 0.89 -3.54
N ASP A 117 -10.57 1.43 -3.20
CA ASP A 117 -11.32 1.02 -2.01
C ASP A 117 -11.82 -0.43 -2.13
N LEU A 118 -12.29 -0.83 -3.31
CA LEU A 118 -12.67 -2.22 -3.59
C LEU A 118 -11.47 -3.16 -3.50
N VAL A 119 -10.32 -2.78 -4.07
CA VAL A 119 -9.09 -3.59 -4.00
C VAL A 119 -8.67 -3.79 -2.53
N LYS A 120 -8.67 -2.72 -1.74
CA LYS A 120 -8.36 -2.81 -0.31
C LYS A 120 -9.34 -3.72 0.43
N LEU A 121 -10.64 -3.60 0.17
CA LEU A 121 -11.66 -4.46 0.77
C LEU A 121 -11.42 -5.93 0.44
N VAL A 122 -11.16 -6.25 -0.84
CA VAL A 122 -10.88 -7.62 -1.28
C VAL A 122 -9.63 -8.17 -0.60
N GLN A 123 -8.55 -7.38 -0.50
CA GLN A 123 -7.33 -7.79 0.18
C GLN A 123 -7.56 -8.06 1.67
N GLN A 124 -8.32 -7.19 2.35
CA GLN A 124 -8.68 -7.38 3.76
C GLN A 124 -9.50 -8.66 3.97
N LEU A 125 -10.50 -8.90 3.11
CA LEU A 125 -11.32 -10.11 3.17
C LEU A 125 -10.46 -11.36 2.91
N LEU A 126 -9.60 -11.32 1.89
CA LEU A 126 -8.70 -12.42 1.56
C LEU A 126 -7.81 -12.78 2.75
N GLN A 127 -7.15 -11.79 3.36
CA GLN A 127 -6.31 -12.02 4.53
C GLN A 127 -7.11 -12.59 5.71
N LYS A 128 -8.31 -12.07 5.96
CA LYS A 128 -9.20 -12.57 7.01
C LYS A 128 -9.55 -14.04 6.80
N TYR A 129 -9.90 -14.43 5.57
CA TYR A 129 -10.28 -15.80 5.26
C TYR A 129 -9.08 -16.75 5.22
N GLN A 130 -7.90 -16.30 4.79
CA GLN A 130 -6.66 -17.08 4.89
C GLN A 130 -6.31 -17.38 6.35
N ASN A 131 -6.38 -16.38 7.23
CA ASN A 131 -6.15 -16.58 8.66
C ASN A 131 -7.20 -17.51 9.29
N LYS A 132 -8.46 -17.40 8.87
CA LYS A 132 -9.53 -18.30 9.32
C LYS A 132 -9.26 -19.74 8.86
N LEU A 133 -8.84 -19.92 7.61
CA LEU A 133 -8.52 -21.24 7.07
C LEU A 133 -7.37 -21.88 7.84
N SER A 134 -6.28 -21.14 8.10
CA SER A 134 -5.16 -21.63 8.91
C SER A 134 -5.62 -22.14 10.27
N LYS A 135 -6.42 -21.35 10.99
CA LYS A 135 -6.95 -21.76 12.30
C LYS A 135 -7.83 -23.01 12.23
N LEU A 136 -8.69 -23.11 11.21
CA LEU A 136 -9.53 -24.29 11.03
C LEU A 136 -8.71 -25.54 10.70
N VAL A 137 -7.61 -25.40 9.95
CA VAL A 137 -6.68 -26.50 9.68
C VAL A 137 -5.96 -26.93 10.96
N ASP A 138 -5.49 -25.98 11.77
CA ASP A 138 -4.85 -26.27 13.06
C ASP A 138 -5.84 -26.93 14.04
N GLU A 139 -7.07 -26.43 14.11
CA GLU A 139 -8.16 -27.02 14.90
C GLU A 139 -8.49 -28.44 14.42
N GLN A 140 -8.55 -28.66 13.10
CA GLN A 140 -8.78 -29.99 12.52
C GLN A 140 -7.65 -30.97 12.85
N ALA A 141 -6.38 -30.56 12.72
CA ALA A 141 -5.25 -31.41 13.09
C ALA A 141 -5.29 -31.80 14.58
N GLY A 142 -5.70 -30.86 15.44
CA GLY A 142 -5.92 -31.13 16.87
C GLY A 142 -7.04 -32.13 17.17
N THR A 143 -8.00 -32.36 16.25
CA THR A 143 -9.05 -33.37 16.47
C THR A 143 -8.54 -34.81 16.38
N GLU A 144 -7.51 -35.09 15.58
CA GLU A 144 -6.88 -36.41 15.53
C GLU A 144 -6.22 -36.77 16.87
N GLU A 145 -5.65 -35.78 17.56
CA GLU A 145 -5.10 -35.98 18.90
C GLU A 145 -6.22 -36.28 19.92
N LYS A 146 -7.41 -35.67 19.79
CA LYS A 146 -8.53 -35.87 20.72
C LYS A 146 -9.02 -37.31 20.74
N GLU A 147 -9.13 -37.97 19.58
CA GLU A 147 -9.52 -39.39 19.52
C GLU A 147 -8.51 -40.28 20.27
N ASN A 148 -7.22 -39.99 20.15
CA ASN A 148 -6.18 -40.67 20.94
C ASN A 148 -6.30 -40.39 22.44
N GLN A 149 -6.64 -39.17 22.85
CA GLN A 149 -6.89 -38.85 24.27
C GLN A 149 -8.07 -39.66 24.82
N GLN A 150 -9.17 -39.83 24.06
CA GLN A 150 -10.29 -40.66 24.47
C GLN A 150 -9.86 -42.13 24.64
N LEU A 151 -9.18 -42.69 23.63
CA LEU A 151 -8.66 -44.05 23.67
C LEU A 151 -7.75 -44.29 24.87
N TYR A 152 -6.87 -43.34 25.21
CA TYR A 152 -6.00 -43.44 26.39
C TYR A 152 -6.80 -43.44 27.68
N GLY A 153 -7.84 -42.60 27.80
CA GLY A 153 -8.76 -42.64 28.93
C GLY A 153 -9.42 -44.02 29.08
N GLU A 154 -9.91 -44.59 27.98
CA GLU A 154 -10.52 -45.94 27.94
C GLU A 154 -9.53 -47.03 28.37
N LEU A 155 -8.33 -47.06 27.79
CA LEU A 155 -7.29 -48.07 28.06
C LEU A 155 -6.76 -48.00 29.49
N ILE A 156 -6.56 -46.80 30.05
CA ILE A 156 -6.18 -46.62 31.46
C ILE A 156 -7.30 -47.14 32.37
N THR A 157 -8.56 -46.83 32.07
CA THR A 157 -9.70 -47.28 32.87
C THR A 157 -9.82 -48.81 32.84
N ALA A 158 -9.65 -49.43 31.66
CA ALA A 158 -9.73 -50.88 31.49
C ALA A 158 -8.60 -51.64 32.22
N ASN A 159 -7.41 -51.04 32.33
CA ASN A 159 -6.23 -51.65 32.96
C ASN A 159 -5.91 -51.07 34.35
N ILE A 160 -6.87 -50.40 34.99
CA ILE A 160 -6.64 -49.65 36.24
C ILE A 160 -6.09 -50.51 37.38
N TYR A 161 -6.41 -51.81 37.38
CA TYR A 161 -5.95 -52.80 38.36
C TYR A 161 -4.44 -53.11 38.24
N GLN A 162 -3.81 -52.80 37.11
CA GLN A 162 -2.38 -53.00 36.87
C GLN A 162 -1.53 -51.79 37.28
N LEU A 163 -2.17 -50.63 37.48
CA LEU A 163 -1.51 -49.35 37.71
C LEU A 163 -1.36 -49.02 39.21
N LYS A 164 -0.24 -48.39 39.55
CA LYS A 164 0.05 -47.88 40.90
C LYS A 164 0.26 -46.37 40.89
N PRO A 165 -0.07 -45.68 42.00
CA PRO A 165 0.32 -44.28 42.16
C PRO A 165 1.83 -44.10 42.03
N GLY A 166 2.27 -43.14 41.22
CA GLY A 166 3.69 -42.90 40.93
C GLY A 166 4.20 -43.49 39.61
N ASP A 167 3.40 -44.31 38.91
CA ASP A 167 3.77 -44.82 37.60
C ASP A 167 3.86 -43.69 36.56
N ARG A 168 4.85 -43.78 35.66
CA ARG A 168 5.12 -42.77 34.62
C ARG A 168 4.51 -43.13 33.27
N GLN A 169 4.20 -44.40 33.03
CA GLN A 169 3.60 -44.87 31.79
C GLN A 169 2.82 -46.16 32.03
N LEU A 170 1.81 -46.40 31.19
CA LEU A 170 1.10 -47.67 31.05
C LEU A 170 1.49 -48.29 29.71
N GLU A 171 1.98 -49.53 29.71
CA GLU A 171 2.12 -50.34 28.50
C GLU A 171 0.96 -51.34 28.44
N THR A 172 0.11 -51.23 27.42
CA THR A 172 -1.04 -52.11 27.26
C THR A 172 -1.34 -52.35 25.79
N MET A 173 -2.09 -53.41 25.49
CA MET A 173 -2.52 -53.71 24.14
C MET A 173 -3.79 -52.93 23.82
N ASN A 174 -3.80 -52.21 22.70
CA ASN A 174 -5.00 -51.60 22.17
C ASN A 174 -5.92 -52.70 21.63
N TYR A 175 -7.10 -52.87 22.24
CA TYR A 175 -8.04 -53.92 21.87
C TYR A 175 -8.79 -53.63 20.55
N TYR A 176 -8.71 -52.42 20.00
CA TYR A 176 -9.26 -52.08 18.68
C TYR A 176 -8.30 -52.45 17.54
N THR A 177 -6.99 -52.29 17.72
CA THR A 177 -5.97 -52.52 16.68
C THR A 177 -5.12 -53.77 16.89
N GLY A 178 -5.07 -54.31 18.11
CA GLY A 178 -4.20 -55.42 18.50
C GLY A 178 -2.73 -55.04 18.71
N GLU A 179 -2.39 -53.75 18.67
CA GLU A 179 -1.02 -53.24 18.81
C GLU A 179 -0.71 -52.83 20.25
N ASN A 180 0.55 -52.96 20.67
CA ASN A 180 1.00 -52.44 21.97
C ASN A 180 1.14 -50.92 21.93
N VAL A 181 0.58 -50.25 22.94
CA VAL A 181 0.58 -48.79 23.09
C VAL A 181 1.18 -48.42 24.44
N THR A 182 2.03 -47.39 24.45
CA THR A 182 2.60 -46.81 25.66
C THR A 182 1.94 -45.47 25.95
N ILE A 183 1.20 -45.39 27.06
CA ILE A 183 0.42 -44.22 27.45
C ILE A 183 1.16 -43.49 28.58
N PRO A 184 1.57 -42.23 28.40
CA PRO A 184 2.23 -41.49 29.47
C PRO A 184 1.27 -41.18 30.62
N LEU A 185 1.75 -41.28 31.85
CA LEU A 185 0.98 -41.00 33.07
C LEU A 185 1.64 -39.88 33.87
N ASN A 186 0.84 -39.10 34.57
CA ASN A 186 1.35 -38.18 35.56
C ASN A 186 1.53 -38.91 36.90
N PRO A 187 2.78 -39.07 37.40
CA PRO A 187 3.06 -39.81 38.62
C PRO A 187 2.53 -39.12 39.89
N GLN A 188 2.17 -37.82 39.81
CA GLN A 188 1.53 -37.08 40.90
C GLN A 188 0.01 -37.30 40.97
N LYS A 189 -0.59 -37.94 39.95
CA LYS A 189 -2.02 -38.24 39.89
C LYS A 189 -2.26 -39.73 40.16
N SER A 190 -3.39 -40.04 40.78
CA SER A 190 -3.87 -41.42 40.87
C SER A 190 -4.21 -41.97 39.47
N PRO A 191 -4.27 -43.31 39.29
CA PRO A 191 -4.67 -43.91 38.02
C PRO A 191 -6.04 -43.42 37.50
N ALA A 192 -7.01 -43.23 38.40
CA ALA A 192 -8.32 -42.68 38.06
C ALA A 192 -8.26 -41.21 37.61
N GLU A 193 -7.44 -40.39 38.28
CA GLU A 193 -7.25 -38.98 37.88
C GLU A 193 -6.48 -38.84 36.56
N ASN A 194 -5.58 -39.77 36.24
CA ASN A 194 -4.94 -39.86 34.94
C ASN A 194 -5.97 -40.19 33.84
N ALA A 195 -6.81 -41.23 34.03
CA ALA A 195 -7.88 -41.55 33.09
C ALA A 195 -8.83 -40.35 32.87
N GLN A 196 -9.25 -39.69 33.95
CA GLN A 196 -10.14 -38.55 33.86
C GLN A 196 -9.49 -37.30 33.25
N TYR A 197 -8.16 -37.15 33.37
CA TYR A 197 -7.43 -36.11 32.65
C TYR A 197 -7.52 -36.33 31.13
N TYR A 198 -7.32 -37.55 30.65
CA TYR A 198 -7.43 -37.90 29.24
C TYR A 198 -8.84 -37.67 28.67
N TYR A 199 -9.89 -38.05 29.42
CA TYR A 199 -11.28 -37.72 29.05
C TYR A 199 -11.57 -36.20 29.03
N LYS A 200 -10.88 -35.42 29.87
CA LYS A 200 -11.01 -33.95 29.87
C LYS A 200 -10.27 -33.28 28.71
N GLN A 201 -9.26 -33.90 28.12
CA GLN A 201 -8.56 -33.37 26.94
C GLN A 201 -9.33 -33.64 25.64
N TYR A 202 -10.14 -34.70 25.63
CA TYR A 202 -11.05 -35.00 24.52
C TYR A 202 -12.18 -33.96 24.36
N ASN A 203 -12.88 -33.65 25.47
CA ASN A 203 -13.96 -32.66 25.51
C ASN A 203 -13.44 -31.25 25.21
#